data_AF-A0AAV7CYS2-F1
#
_entry.id   AF-A0AAV7CYS2-F1
#
_cell.length_a   1.000
_cell.length_b   1.000
_cell.length_c   1.000
_cell.angle_alpha   90.00
_cell.angle_beta   90.00
_cell.angle_gamma   90.00
#
_symmetry.space_group_name_H-M   'P 1'
#
loop_
_entity.id
_entity.type
_entity.pdbx_description
1 polymer ?
#
loop_
_entity_poly.entity_id
_entity_poly.type
_entity_poly.pdbx_seq_one_letter_code
_entity_poly.pdbx_strand_id
1 'polypeptide(L)'
;MGRTITISPFCGRQDICPKDNDPFDVYFNIGKQKIQISAANFRRLNQTLFPPSRNKMELIFQDGFQDTVKLLQAENWYEASILPP
;
A
#
# COMPACT_ATOMS: atom_id res chain seq x y z
N MET A 1 0.91 23.45 -11.59
CA MET A 1 -0.05 22.64 -10.81
C MET A 1 0.69 21.44 -10.26
N GLY A 2 0.62 21.17 -8.95
CA GLY A 2 1.25 19.99 -8.34
C GLY A 2 0.35 18.76 -8.43
N ARG A 3 0.94 17.55 -8.57
CA ARG A 3 0.22 16.27 -8.48
C ARG A 3 0.14 15.85 -7.01
N THR A 4 -1.06 15.54 -6.53
CA THR A 4 -1.26 14.89 -5.23
C THR A 4 -1.03 13.40 -5.37
N ILE A 5 -0.12 12.83 -4.58
CA ILE A 5 0.10 11.38 -4.49
C ILE A 5 -0.80 10.82 -3.39
N THR A 6 -1.53 9.75 -3.70
CA THR A 6 -2.43 9.06 -2.78
C THR A 6 -1.82 7.77 -2.26
N ILE A 7 -2.01 7.52 -0.96
CA ILE A 7 -1.49 6.34 -0.28
C ILE A 7 -2.59 5.64 0.51
N SER A 8 -2.57 4.31 0.52
CA SER A 8 -3.49 3.46 1.28
C SER A 8 -2.77 2.21 1.81
N PRO A 9 -3.02 1.79 3.06
CA PRO A 9 -2.55 0.51 3.56
C PRO A 9 -3.36 -0.68 3.01
N PHE A 10 -4.42 -0.43 2.24
CA PHE A 10 -5.28 -1.43 1.62
C PHE A 10 -5.10 -1.43 0.10
N CYS A 11 -5.18 -2.61 -0.52
CA CYS A 11 -5.19 -2.75 -1.97
C CYS A 11 -6.37 -1.97 -2.56
N GLY A 12 -6.12 -1.19 -3.61
CA GLY A 12 -7.10 -0.27 -4.16
C GLY A 12 -6.57 0.52 -5.35
N ARG A 13 -7.14 1.70 -5.57
CA ARG A 13 -6.79 2.57 -6.71
C ARG A 13 -5.85 3.71 -6.34
N GLN A 14 -5.17 3.62 -5.20
CA GLN A 14 -4.21 4.63 -4.75
C GLN A 14 -2.87 4.45 -5.46
N ASP A 15 -2.13 5.55 -5.64
CA ASP A 15 -0.81 5.53 -6.29
C ASP A 15 0.14 4.58 -5.55
N ILE A 16 0.12 4.61 -4.22
CA ILE A 16 0.88 3.72 -3.33
C ILE A 16 -0.10 2.87 -2.52
N CYS A 17 -0.14 1.57 -2.81
CA CYS A 17 -0.91 0.58 -2.06
C CYS A 17 -0.42 -0.84 -2.35
N PRO A 18 -0.71 -1.81 -1.46
CA PRO A 18 -0.47 -3.22 -1.74
C PRO A 18 -1.11 -3.64 -3.06
N LYS A 19 -0.46 -4.55 -3.79
CA LYS A 19 -0.99 -5.14 -5.03
C LYS A 19 -1.33 -6.61 -4.78
N ASP A 20 -2.63 -6.90 -4.69
CA ASP A 20 -3.13 -8.27 -4.55
C ASP A 20 -3.49 -8.86 -5.91
N ASN A 21 -3.21 -10.16 -6.11
CA ASN A 21 -3.68 -10.90 -7.28
C ASN A 21 -5.09 -11.44 -7.04
N ASP A 22 -6.06 -10.55 -6.89
CA ASP A 22 -7.46 -10.93 -6.70
C ASP A 22 -8.21 -10.86 -8.05
N PRO A 23 -8.94 -11.92 -8.46
CA PRO A 23 -9.63 -11.95 -9.75
C PRO A 23 -10.86 -11.03 -9.82
N PHE A 24 -11.31 -10.45 -8.69
CA PHE A 24 -12.51 -9.62 -8.63
C PHE A 24 -12.19 -8.13 -8.59
N ASP A 25 -12.67 -7.37 -9.59
CA ASP A 25 -12.50 -5.91 -9.69
C ASP A 25 -13.65 -5.14 -8.98
N VAL A 26 -13.95 -5.51 -7.74
CA VAL A 26 -15.02 -4.87 -6.93
C VAL A 26 -14.42 -4.01 -5.82
N TYR A 27 -14.93 -2.79 -5.67
CA TYR A 27 -14.42 -1.82 -4.69
C TYR A 27 -15.54 -1.25 -3.83
N PHE A 28 -15.18 -0.82 -2.62
CA PHE A 28 -16.03 -0.09 -1.72
C PHE A 28 -15.29 1.13 -1.15
N ASN A 29 -16.05 2.10 -0.66
CA ASN A 29 -15.50 3.33 -0.10
C ASN A 29 -15.45 3.23 1.42
N ILE A 30 -14.26 3.43 2.00
CA ILE A 30 -14.11 3.75 3.43
C ILE A 30 -13.55 5.16 3.52
N GLY A 31 -14.35 6.10 4.04
CA GLY A 31 -13.99 7.51 4.05
C GLY A 31 -13.71 8.03 2.63
N LYS A 32 -12.47 8.47 2.37
CA LYS A 32 -12.03 9.00 1.07
C LYS A 32 -11.26 7.97 0.22
N GLN A 33 -11.17 6.71 0.66
CA GLN A 33 -10.38 5.68 -0.02
C GLN A 33 -11.28 4.67 -0.74
N LYS A 34 -10.92 4.34 -1.99
CA LYS A 34 -11.49 3.22 -2.76
C LYS A 34 -10.67 1.97 -2.50
N ILE A 35 -11.24 1.03 -1.76
CA ILE A 35 -10.58 -0.21 -1.31
C ILE A 35 -11.18 -1.40 -2.04
N GLN A 36 -10.35 -2.33 -2.51
CA GLN A 36 -10.79 -3.55 -3.16
C GLN A 36 -11.42 -4.52 -2.15
N ILE A 37 -12.52 -5.17 -2.52
CA ILE A 37 -13.10 -6.25 -1.72
C ILE A 37 -12.26 -7.50 -1.95
N SER A 38 -11.39 -7.83 -0.99
CA SER A 38 -10.54 -9.02 -1.02
C SER A 38 -10.33 -9.57 0.39
N ALA A 39 -10.12 -10.88 0.51
CA ALA A 39 -9.77 -11.51 1.79
C ALA A 39 -8.48 -10.92 2.39
N ALA A 40 -7.54 -10.53 1.53
CA ALA A 40 -6.31 -9.86 1.92
C ALA A 40 -6.57 -8.50 2.56
N ASN A 41 -7.47 -7.68 1.99
CA ASN A 41 -7.86 -6.40 2.59
C ASN A 41 -8.65 -6.55 3.89
N PHE A 42 -9.51 -7.57 4.02
CA PHE A 42 -10.15 -7.87 5.30
C PHE A 42 -9.12 -8.21 6.39
N ARG A 43 -8.08 -8.99 6.04
CA ARG A 43 -6.96 -9.27 6.96
C ARG A 43 -6.21 -8.00 7.36
N ARG A 44 -5.91 -7.12 6.40
CA ARG A 44 -5.25 -5.83 6.67
C ARG A 44 -6.10 -4.91 7.54
N LEU A 45 -7.41 -4.91 7.36
CA LEU A 45 -8.34 -4.12 8.19
C LEU A 45 -8.31 -4.61 9.63
N ASN A 46 -8.36 -5.92 9.84
CA ASN A 46 -8.24 -6.52 11.16
C ASN A 46 -6.89 -6.16 11.83
N GLN A 47 -5.79 -6.23 11.08
CA GLN A 47 -4.45 -5.84 11.57
C GLN A 47 -4.31 -4.34 11.88
N THR A 48 -5.12 -3.50 11.24
CA THR A 48 -5.13 -2.05 11.51
C THR A 48 -5.88 -1.73 12.80
N LEU A 49 -6.97 -2.45 13.08
CA LEU A 49 -7.75 -2.30 14.32
C LEU A 49 -7.07 -2.97 15.52
N PHE A 50 -6.38 -4.08 15.29
CA PHE A 50 -5.67 -4.85 16.29
C PHE A 50 -4.21 -5.01 15.85
N PRO A 51 -3.30 -4.15 16.36
CA PRO A 51 -1.90 -4.15 15.95
C PRO A 51 -1.31 -5.56 15.98
N PRO A 52 -0.64 -6.01 14.90
CA PRO A 52 -0.07 -7.35 14.85
C PRO A 52 1.27 -7.40 15.63
N SER A 53 1.93 -8.56 15.61
CA SER A 53 3.26 -8.69 16.24
C SER A 53 4.29 -7.74 15.62
N ARG A 54 5.35 -7.42 16.37
CA ARG A 54 6.44 -6.54 15.90
C ARG A 54 7.00 -6.96 14.55
N ASN A 55 7.33 -8.24 14.39
CA ASN A 55 7.84 -8.78 13.13
C ASN A 55 6.86 -8.55 11.97
N LYS A 56 5.55 -8.62 12.22
CA LYS A 56 4.56 -8.37 11.18
C LYS A 56 4.43 -6.88 10.84
N MET A 57 4.60 -6.00 11.82
CA MET A 57 4.66 -4.56 11.59
C MET A 57 5.88 -4.17 10.75
N GLU A 58 7.05 -4.77 11.01
CA GLU A 58 8.26 -4.56 10.19
C GLU A 58 8.04 -4.98 8.74
N LEU A 59 7.36 -6.11 8.50
CA LEU A 59 6.97 -6.53 7.15
C LEU A 59 6.04 -5.51 6.47
N ILE A 60 5.02 -5.00 7.18
CA ILE A 60 4.11 -3.98 6.63
C ILE A 60 4.88 -2.69 6.26
N PHE A 61 5.85 -2.29 7.09
CA PHE A 61 6.72 -1.15 6.80
C PHE A 61 7.55 -1.38 5.54
N GLN A 62 8.21 -2.55 5.42
CA GLN A 62 8.99 -2.91 4.24
C GLN A 62 8.12 -2.96 2.98
N ASP A 63 6.92 -3.52 3.06
CA ASP A 63 5.97 -3.57 1.94
C ASP A 63 5.63 -2.15 1.45
N GLY A 64 5.31 -1.22 2.37
CA GLY A 64 5.02 0.17 2.03
C GLY A 64 6.22 0.92 1.42
N PHE A 65 7.43 0.65 1.90
CA PHE A 65 8.66 1.17 1.30
C PHE A 65 8.81 0.68 -0.14
N GLN A 66 8.65 -0.63 -0.38
CA GLN A 66 8.75 -1.22 -1.71
C GLN A 66 7.69 -0.68 -2.67
N ASP A 67 6.44 -0.51 -2.21
CA ASP A 67 5.37 0.06 -3.04
C ASP A 67 5.65 1.53 -3.40
N THR A 68 6.28 2.29 -2.51
CA THR A 68 6.73 3.67 -2.79
C THR A 68 7.86 3.66 -3.82
N VAL A 69 8.86 2.79 -3.66
CA VAL A 69 9.98 2.67 -4.61
C VAL A 69 9.46 2.32 -6.01
N LYS A 70 8.49 1.40 -6.13
CA LYS A 70 7.86 1.06 -7.42
C LYS A 70 7.24 2.28 -8.09
N LEU A 71 6.51 3.12 -7.34
CA LEU A 71 5.95 4.36 -7.89
C LEU A 71 7.06 5.30 -8.37
N LEU A 72 8.07 5.55 -7.53
CA LEU A 72 9.17 6.44 -7.88
C LEU A 72 9.92 5.96 -9.13
N GLN A 73 10.14 4.65 -9.26
CA GLN A 73 10.77 4.06 -10.44
C GLN A 73 9.90 4.21 -11.69
N ALA A 74 8.60 3.94 -11.59
CA ALA A 74 7.66 4.08 -12.70
C ALA A 74 7.56 5.54 -13.22
N GLU A 75 7.73 6.51 -12.32
CA GLU A 75 7.69 7.95 -12.63
C GLU A 75 9.08 8.52 -12.97
N ASN A 76 10.14 7.72 -12.96
CA ASN A 76 11.54 8.15 -13.11
C ASN A 76 11.99 9.19 -12.07
N TRP A 77 11.46 9.11 -10.85
CA TRP A 77 11.84 9.94 -9.69
C TRP A 77 12.79 9.23 -8.73
N TYR A 78 13.14 7.98 -9.01
CA TYR A 78 13.98 7.18 -8.15
C TYR A 78 15.46 7.38 -8.47
N GLU A 79 16.18 8.06 -7.58
CA GLU A 79 17.65 8.05 -7.54
C GLU A 79 18.11 7.02 -6.52
N ALA A 80 18.85 6.01 -6.97
CA ALA A 80 19.43 5.01 -6.09
C ALA A 80 20.56 5.66 -5.27
N SER A 81 20.25 6.10 -4.05
CA SER A 81 21.28 6.42 -3.05
C SER A 81 21.73 5.15 -2.34
N ILE A 82 22.98 5.16 -1.86
CA ILE A 82 23.55 4.08 -1.05
C ILE A 82 22.68 3.95 0.21
N LEU A 83 22.01 2.80 0.36
CA LEU A 83 21.09 2.47 1.47
C LEU A 83 21.67 2.89 2.84
N PRO A 84 20.86 3.47 3.75
CA PRO A 84 21.24 3.50 5.16
C PRO A 84 21.28 2.05 5.69
N PRO A 85 22.15 1.76 6.69
CA PRO A 85 22.37 0.43 7.25
C PRO A 85 21.11 -0.19 7.88
#